data_AF-A0A853IMS3-F1
#
_entry.id   AF-A0A853IMS3-F1
#
_cell.length_a   1.000
_cell.length_b   1.000
_cell.length_c   1.000
_cell.angle_alpha   90.00
_cell.angle_beta   90.00
_cell.angle_gamma   90.00
#
_symmetry.space_group_name_H-M   'P 1'
#
loop_
_entity.id
_entity.type
_entity.pdbx_description
1 polymer ?
#
loop_
_entity_poly.entity_id
_entity_poly.type
_entity_poly.pdbx_seq_one_letter_code
_entity_poly.pdbx_strand_id
1 'polypeptide(L)' 'MLLPRESLFACAKESYIVGYGEFFPFMYTGKNSEAVGLDIQLVKTVFEQAGCTVHLRED' A
#
# COMPACT_ATOMS: atom_id res chain seq x y z
N MET A 1 -10.33 -24.16 -15.07
CA MET A 1 -10.20 -24.13 -13.60
C MET A 1 -10.16 -22.66 -13.18
N LEU A 2 -11.23 -22.16 -12.58
CA LEU A 2 -11.23 -20.84 -11.96
C LEU A 2 -10.70 -21.03 -10.55
N LEU A 3 -9.54 -20.44 -10.28
CA LEU A 3 -8.95 -20.41 -8.94
C LEU A 3 -9.95 -19.76 -7.96
N PRO A 4 -10.20 -20.35 -6.78
CA PRO A 4 -11.13 -19.78 -5.80
C PRO A 4 -10.66 -18.37 -5.43
N ARG A 5 -11.60 -17.45 -5.21
CA ARG A 5 -11.34 -16.02 -4.95
C ARG A 5 -10.32 -15.77 -3.81
N GLU A 6 -10.19 -16.73 -2.91
CA GLU A 6 -9.23 -16.77 -1.80
C GLU A 6 -7.76 -16.91 -2.25
N SER A 7 -7.51 -17.43 -3.46
CA SER A 7 -6.17 -17.71 -3.98
C SER A 7 -5.57 -16.59 -4.84
N LEU A 8 -6.32 -15.53 -5.15
CA LEU A 8 -5.83 -14.37 -5.90
C LEU A 8 -5.05 -13.38 -5.03
N PHE A 9 -5.16 -13.46 -3.71
CA PHE A 9 -4.56 -12.53 -2.74
C PHE A 9 -3.59 -13.20 -1.77
N ALA A 10 -3.09 -14.39 -2.09
CA ALA A 10 -2.01 -14.96 -1.28
C ALA A 10 -0.78 -14.03 -1.38
N CYS A 11 -0.45 -13.35 -0.28
CA CYS A 11 0.73 -12.49 -0.21
C CYS A 11 1.96 -13.34 -0.57
N ALA A 12 2.56 -13.05 -1.72
CA ALA A 12 3.75 -13.78 -2.19
C ALA A 12 4.98 -13.50 -1.33
N LYS A 13 4.93 -12.46 -0.49
CA LYS A 13 5.98 -12.06 0.45
C LYS A 13 5.38 -11.77 1.82
N GLU A 14 6.20 -11.89 2.86
CA GLU A 14 5.83 -11.50 4.23
C GLU A 14 5.51 -10.00 4.33
N SER A 15 6.26 -9.16 3.61
CA SER A 15 6.02 -7.72 3.53
C SER A 15 6.48 -7.12 2.20
N TYR A 16 5.97 -5.93 1.91
CA TYR A 16 6.23 -5.16 0.70
C TYR A 16 6.72 -3.76 1.06
N ILE A 17 7.64 -3.22 0.26
CA ILE A 17 8.05 -1.81 0.34
C ILE A 17 7.50 -1.10 -0.90
N VAL A 18 6.78 -0.01 -0.70
CA VAL A 18 6.27 0.86 -1.76
C VAL A 18 6.91 2.24 -1.62
N GLY A 19 7.65 2.64 -2.64
CA GLY A 19 8.24 3.97 -2.77
C GLY A 19 7.16 5.03 -3.03
N TYR A 20 7.34 6.23 -2.50
CA TYR A 20 6.51 7.39 -2.82
C TYR A 20 7.36 8.66 -2.91
N GLY A 21 6.85 9.67 -3.61
CA GLY A 21 7.43 11.01 -3.66
C GLY A 21 6.38 12.09 -3.34
N GLU A 22 6.81 13.34 -3.31
CA GLU A 22 5.95 14.48 -2.98
C GLU A 22 5.13 14.95 -4.20
N PHE A 23 3.83 14.66 -4.17
CA PHE A 23 2.85 15.06 -5.17
C PHE A 23 1.45 15.25 -4.57
N PHE A 24 1.17 16.44 -4.04
CA PHE A 24 -0.13 16.78 -3.47
C PHE A 24 -1.24 16.79 -4.55
N PRO A 25 -2.44 16.21 -4.30
CA PRO A 25 -2.91 15.58 -3.05
C PRO A 25 -2.75 14.04 -3.00
N PHE A 26 -1.98 13.45 -3.91
CA PHE A 26 -1.91 12.00 -4.12
C PHE A 26 -1.00 11.30 -3.12
N MET A 27 0.20 11.83 -2.90
CA MET A 27 1.16 11.32 -1.93
C MET A 27 2.02 12.48 -1.46
N TYR A 28 2.13 12.65 -0.15
CA TYR A 28 2.94 13.71 0.45
C TYR A 28 3.20 13.40 1.92
N THR A 29 4.21 14.06 2.47
CA THR A 29 4.56 13.93 3.88
C THR A 29 3.67 14.83 4.74
N GLY A 30 2.96 14.20 5.68
CA GLY A 30 2.04 14.83 6.61
C GLY A 30 2.74 15.57 7.76
N LYS A 31 1.92 16.10 8.68
CA LYS A 31 2.42 16.95 9.78
C LYS A 31 3.30 16.19 10.79
N ASN A 32 3.19 14.88 10.86
CA ASN A 32 3.93 14.01 11.76
C ASN A 32 4.97 13.18 11.01
N SER A 33 5.43 13.65 9.86
CA SER A 33 6.35 12.93 8.97
C SER A 33 5.79 11.60 8.46
N GLU A 34 4.47 11.46 8.39
CA GLU A 34 3.79 10.27 7.91
C GLU A 34 3.34 10.42 6.45
N ALA A 35 3.53 9.38 5.63
CA ALA A 35 3.00 9.35 4.28
C ALA A 35 1.46 9.40 4.29
N VAL A 36 0.89 10.40 3.60
CA VAL A 36 -0.55 10.62 3.43
C VAL A 36 -0.88 11.01 1.99
N GLY A 37 -2.17 11.07 1.67
CA GLY A 37 -2.67 11.40 0.33
C GLY A 37 -3.57 10.31 -0.26
N LEU A 38 -4.17 10.60 -1.40
CA LEU A 38 -5.12 9.69 -2.06
C LEU A 38 -4.50 8.34 -2.40
N ASP A 39 -3.33 8.32 -3.03
CA ASP A 39 -2.64 7.09 -3.43
C ASP A 39 -2.12 6.32 -2.22
N ILE A 40 -1.67 7.05 -1.18
CA ILE A 40 -1.26 6.43 0.07
C ILE A 40 -2.43 5.71 0.75
N GLN A 41 -3.62 6.30 0.78
CA GLN A 41 -4.81 5.64 1.31
C GLN A 41 -5.21 4.43 0.48
N LEU A 42 -5.22 4.57 -0.85
CA LEU A 42 -5.52 3.46 -1.77
C LEU A 42 -4.60 2.26 -1.52
N VAL A 43 -3.29 2.48 -1.47
CA VAL A 43 -2.31 1.41 -1.24
C VAL A 43 -2.56 0.75 0.13
N LYS A 44 -2.70 1.52 1.20
CA LYS A 44 -2.96 0.94 2.54
C LYS A 44 -4.22 0.07 2.54
N THR A 45 -5.33 0.55 1.98
CA THR A 45 -6.59 -0.19 1.95
C THR A 45 -6.52 -1.45 1.10
N VAL A 46 -5.84 -1.41 -0.06
CA VAL A 46 -5.65 -2.60 -0.91
C VAL A 46 -4.86 -3.68 -0.18
N PHE A 47 -3.77 -3.31 0.49
CA PHE A 47 -2.94 -4.26 1.25
C PHE A 47 -3.67 -4.80 2.49
N GLU A 48 -4.42 -3.96 3.21
CA GLU A 48 -5.27 -4.38 4.33
C GLU A 48 -6.33 -5.40 3.89
N GLN A 49 -7.05 -5.11 2.80
CA GLN A 49 -8.07 -6.03 2.26
C GLN A 49 -7.48 -7.34 1.74
N ALA A 50 -6.24 -7.32 1.26
CA ALA A 50 -5.50 -8.50 0.84
C ALA A 50 -4.89 -9.29 2.01
N GLY A 51 -4.89 -8.74 3.23
CA GLY A 51 -4.19 -9.33 4.38
C GLY A 51 -2.66 -9.29 4.26
N CYS A 52 -2.12 -8.35 3.49
CA CYS A 52 -0.68 -8.21 3.24
C CYS A 52 -0.07 -7.03 4.01
N THR A 53 1.19 -7.19 4.44
CA THR A 53 1.92 -6.13 5.14
C THR A 53 2.62 -5.20 4.13
N VAL A 54 2.44 -3.88 4.29
CA VAL A 54 3.11 -2.86 3.46
C VAL A 54 3.83 -1.82 4.31
N HIS A 55 5.01 -1.41 3.85
CA HIS A 55 5.78 -0.29 4.37
C HIS A 55 5.94 0.77 3.29
N LEU A 56 5.67 2.03 3.63
CA LEU A 56 5.84 3.17 2.74
C LEU A 56 7.21 3.80 3.01
N ARG A 57 7.94 4.12 1.94
CA ARG A 57 9.25 4.75 2.01
C ARG A 57 9.30 5.90 1.01
N GLU A 58 9.79 7.04 1.46
CA GLU A 58 10.11 8.15 0.55
C GLU A 58 11.34 7.76 -0.29
N ASP A 59 11.22 7.88 -1.62
CA ASP A 59 12.30 7.57 -2.58
C ASP A 59 13.30 8.73 -2.74
#